data_AF-A0A6A6ZKM2-F1
#
_entry.id   AF-A0A6A6ZKM2-F1
#
_cell.length_a   1.000
_cell.length_b   1.000
_cell.length_c   1.000
_cell.angle_alpha   90.00
_cell.angle_beta   90.00
_cell.angle_gamma   90.00
#
_symmetry.space_group_name_H-M   'P 1'
#
loop_
_entity.id
_entity.type
_entity.pdbx_description
1 polymer ?
#
loop_
_entity_poly.entity_id
_entity_poly.type
_entity_poly.pdbx_seq_one_letter_code
_entity_poly.pdbx_strand_id
1 'polypeptide(L)'
;MRHFHVQRNHEWKPVVNVDKFLSLIPAEHREKYLNASSTPSTAPVINLLDHGYAKLLGKGRINMPIIVQARYVSAEAGEKIKAAGGVTQLVA
;
A
#
# COMPACT_ATOMS: atom_id res chain seq x y z
N MET A 1 -6.45 -20.20 23.73
CA MET A 1 -5.38 -20.13 24.75
C MET A 1 -5.49 -18.77 25.46
N ARG A 2 -5.14 -18.67 26.74
CA ARG A 2 -5.18 -17.40 27.48
C ARG A 2 -3.82 -16.71 27.37
N HIS A 3 -3.81 -15.41 27.09
CA HIS A 3 -2.61 -14.57 27.13
C HIS A 3 -2.76 -13.59 28.29
N PHE A 4 -1.89 -13.70 29.31
CA PHE A 4 -1.93 -12.82 30.48
C PHE A 4 -1.09 -11.56 30.22
N HIS A 5 -1.50 -10.41 30.77
CA HIS A 5 -0.83 -9.12 30.62
C HIS A 5 -0.66 -8.67 29.14
N VAL A 6 -1.74 -8.75 28.35
CA VAL A 6 -1.70 -8.34 26.93
C VAL A 6 -1.53 -6.84 26.81
N GLN A 7 -0.50 -6.41 26.09
CA GLN A 7 -0.30 -5.02 25.69
C GLN A 7 -0.75 -4.83 24.24
N ARG A 8 -1.92 -4.20 24.04
CA ARG A 8 -2.57 -4.10 22.72
C ARG A 8 -1.73 -3.37 21.66
N ASN A 9 -0.84 -2.46 22.07
CA ASN A 9 0.00 -1.70 21.15
C ASN A 9 1.00 -2.60 20.41
N HIS A 10 1.44 -3.72 20.99
CA HIS A 10 2.34 -4.67 20.33
C HIS A 10 1.67 -5.40 19.16
N GLU A 11 0.35 -5.48 19.18
CA GLU A 11 -0.47 -6.12 18.14
C GLU A 11 -0.99 -5.10 17.11
N TRP A 12 -0.63 -3.82 17.25
CA TRP A 12 -1.06 -2.78 16.31
C TRP A 12 -0.51 -3.06 14.92
N LYS A 13 -1.36 -3.60 14.04
CA LYS A 13 -1.06 -3.85 12.63
C LYS A 13 -2.30 -3.62 11.76
N PRO A 14 -2.81 -2.37 11.65
CA PRO A 14 -3.97 -2.09 10.80
C PRO A 14 -3.69 -2.46 9.34
N VAL A 15 -4.71 -3.02 8.69
CA VAL A 15 -4.61 -3.57 7.34
C VAL A 15 -5.29 -2.67 6.32
N VAL A 16 -4.68 -2.56 5.15
CA VAL A 16 -5.29 -1.99 3.95
C VAL A 16 -5.14 -2.97 2.80
N ASN A 17 -6.09 -2.96 1.89
CA ASN A 17 -6.11 -3.81 0.72
C ASN A 17 -5.76 -2.99 -0.54
N VAL A 18 -5.28 -3.68 -1.57
CA VAL A 18 -4.94 -3.07 -2.87
C VAL A 18 -6.16 -2.36 -3.50
N ASP A 19 -7.38 -2.84 -3.29
CA ASP A 19 -8.63 -2.23 -3.79
C ASP A 19 -8.84 -0.78 -3.31
N LYS A 20 -8.56 -0.50 -2.04
CA LYS A 20 -8.77 0.81 -1.41
C LYS A 20 -7.58 1.75 -1.54
N PHE A 21 -6.46 1.27 -2.09
CA PHE A 21 -5.21 2.00 -2.15
C PHE A 21 -5.33 3.35 -2.89
N LEU A 22 -6.11 3.38 -3.98
CA LEU A 22 -6.36 4.59 -4.77
C LEU A 22 -7.21 5.65 -4.05
N SER A 23 -7.91 5.29 -2.97
CA SER A 23 -8.68 6.26 -2.17
C SER A 23 -7.82 7.07 -1.20
N LEU A 24 -6.58 6.63 -0.94
CA LEU A 24 -5.62 7.36 -0.12
C LEU A 24 -5.02 8.56 -0.86
N ILE A 25 -5.07 8.53 -2.20
CA ILE A 25 -4.59 9.62 -3.04
C ILE A 25 -5.70 10.67 -3.17
N PRO A 26 -5.44 11.96 -2.89
CA PRO A 26 -6.40 13.03 -3.18
C PRO A 26 -6.80 13.03 -4.67
N ALA A 27 -8.06 13.36 -4.97
CA ALA A 27 -8.63 13.26 -6.31
C ALA A 27 -7.83 14.02 -7.37
N GLU A 28 -7.34 15.22 -7.03
CA GLU A 28 -6.53 16.08 -7.91
C GLU A 28 -5.22 15.43 -8.38
N HIS A 29 -4.60 14.64 -7.50
CA HIS A 29 -3.36 13.92 -7.81
C HIS A 29 -3.67 12.62 -8.55
N ARG A 30 -4.77 11.97 -8.19
CA ARG A 30 -5.21 10.71 -8.80
C ARG A 30 -5.43 10.85 -10.31
N GLU A 31 -6.09 11.92 -10.76
CA GLU A 31 -6.31 12.17 -12.20
C GLU A 31 -5.00 12.39 -12.96
N LYS A 32 -4.03 13.07 -12.34
CA LYS A 32 -2.71 13.29 -12.95
C LYS A 32 -1.99 11.97 -13.22
N TYR A 33 -2.00 11.04 -12.27
CA TYR A 33 -1.32 9.75 -12.43
C TYR A 33 -2.09 8.73 -13.26
N LEU A 34 -3.43 8.81 -13.32
CA LEU A 34 -4.24 7.98 -14.22
C LEU A 34 -4.09 8.39 -15.69
N ASN A 35 -4.02 9.69 -15.97
CA ASN A 35 -3.92 10.22 -17.33
C ASN A 35 -2.48 10.26 -17.85
N ALA A 36 -1.48 10.41 -16.97
CA ALA A 36 -0.05 10.43 -17.33
C ALA A 36 0.54 9.03 -17.58
N SER A 37 -0.25 8.09 -18.13
CA SER A 37 0.11 6.70 -18.40
C SER A 37 1.30 6.51 -19.38
N SER A 38 2.01 7.57 -19.74
CA SER A 38 3.05 7.59 -20.77
C SER A 38 4.43 8.09 -20.34
N THR A 39 4.63 8.59 -19.10
CA THR A 39 5.97 9.01 -18.66
C THR A 39 6.48 8.18 -17.48
N PRO A 40 7.42 7.23 -17.70
CA PRO A 40 7.97 6.34 -16.67
C PRO A 40 8.84 7.04 -15.60
N SER A 41 8.93 8.37 -15.62
CA SER A 41 9.90 9.12 -14.80
C SER A 41 9.40 9.43 -13.37
N THR A 42 8.09 9.40 -13.11
CA THR A 42 7.56 9.79 -11.78
C THR A 42 6.36 8.96 -11.38
N ALA A 43 6.62 7.86 -10.65
CA ALA A 43 5.58 7.08 -9.99
C ALA A 43 5.19 7.74 -8.65
N PRO A 44 3.91 7.70 -8.25
CA PRO A 44 3.50 8.17 -6.93
C PRO A 44 4.11 7.27 -5.85
N VAL A 45 4.57 7.89 -4.76
CA VAL A 45 5.04 7.20 -3.56
C VAL A 45 3.96 7.33 -2.51
N ILE A 46 3.50 6.20 -1.96
CA ILE A 46 2.48 6.18 -0.91
C ILE A 46 3.05 5.50 0.32
N ASN A 47 3.12 6.26 1.40
CA ASN A 47 3.48 5.75 2.72
C ASN A 47 2.24 5.38 3.50
N LEU A 48 2.05 4.08 3.74
CA LEU A 48 0.91 3.57 4.47
C LEU A 48 0.93 3.97 5.95
N LEU A 49 2.11 4.18 6.52
CA LEU A 49 2.26 4.51 7.93
C LEU A 49 1.66 5.89 8.25
N ASP A 50 1.83 6.86 7.34
CA ASP A 50 1.28 8.21 7.47
C ASP A 50 -0.26 8.21 7.48
N HIS A 51 -0.86 7.20 6.83
CA HIS A 51 -2.30 6.96 6.82
C HIS A 51 -2.77 6.02 7.96
N GLY A 52 -1.89 5.62 8.87
CA GLY A 52 -2.22 4.76 10.01
C GLY A 52 -2.35 3.27 9.68
N TYR A 53 -1.79 2.82 8.55
CA TYR A 53 -1.77 1.40 8.15
C TYR A 53 -0.37 0.81 8.26
N ALA A 54 -0.28 -0.42 8.75
CA ALA A 54 0.99 -1.13 8.88
C ALA A 54 1.15 -2.25 7.85
N LYS A 55 0.05 -2.84 7.38
CA LYS A 55 0.08 -4.04 6.54
C LYS A 55 -0.75 -3.89 5.27
N LEU A 56 -0.14 -4.23 4.13
CA LEU A 56 -0.82 -4.34 2.85
C LEU A 56 -1.24 -5.78 2.55
N LEU A 57 -2.49 -5.96 2.14
CA LEU A 57 -3.10 -7.22 1.74
C LEU A 57 -3.54 -7.22 0.27
N GLY A 58 -3.55 -8.40 -0.35
CA GLY A 58 -3.69 -8.56 -1.80
C GLY A 58 -5.10 -8.41 -2.38
N LYS A 59 -6.15 -8.12 -1.60
CA LYS A 59 -7.50 -8.04 -2.16
C LYS A 59 -7.63 -6.90 -3.17
N GLY A 60 -8.15 -7.20 -4.36
CA GLY A 60 -8.39 -6.21 -5.42
C GLY A 60 -7.45 -6.36 -6.63
N ARG A 61 -7.51 -5.36 -7.51
CA ARG A 61 -6.68 -5.22 -8.72
C ARG A 61 -6.14 -3.79 -8.78
N ILE A 62 -4.95 -3.65 -9.35
CA ILE A 62 -4.27 -2.38 -9.56
C ILE A 62 -3.72 -2.35 -10.98
N ASN A 63 -3.96 -1.24 -11.70
CA ASN A 63 -3.63 -1.11 -13.11
C ASN A 63 -2.53 -0.07 -13.38
N MET A 64 -2.06 0.63 -12.34
CA MET A 64 -1.07 1.71 -12.47
C MET A 64 0.19 1.40 -11.66
N PRO A 65 1.37 1.82 -12.13
CA PRO A 65 2.62 1.64 -11.40
C PRO A 65 2.66 2.57 -10.18
N ILE A 66 2.93 2.02 -8.99
CA ILE A 66 3.00 2.77 -7.73
C ILE A 66 4.15 2.24 -6.86
N ILE A 67 4.81 3.14 -6.13
CA ILE A 67 5.76 2.78 -5.08
C ILE A 67 5.03 2.79 -3.74
N VAL A 68 5.06 1.66 -3.03
CA VAL A 68 4.33 1.47 -1.77
C VAL A 68 5.31 1.28 -0.62
N GLN A 69 5.26 2.16 0.37
CA GLN A 69 6.01 2.05 1.60
C GLN A 69 5.13 1.47 2.72
N ALA A 70 5.53 0.33 3.28
CA ALA A 70 4.78 -0.37 4.32
C ALA A 70 5.70 -1.16 5.26
N ARG A 71 5.24 -1.41 6.49
CA ARG A 71 5.94 -2.31 7.44
C ARG A 71 5.80 -3.78 7.06
N TYR A 72 4.62 -4.17 6.60
CA TYR A 72 4.30 -5.55 6.25
C TYR A 72 3.55 -5.62 4.93
N VAL A 73 3.84 -6.63 4.12
CA VAL A 73 3.18 -6.86 2.84
C VAL A 73 2.89 -8.36 2.69
N SER A 74 1.69 -8.73 2.25
CA SER A 74 1.39 -10.12 1.86
C SER A 74 2.03 -10.47 0.52
N ALA A 75 2.42 -11.73 0.32
CA ALA A 75 3.02 -12.19 -0.95
C ALA A 75 2.17 -11.80 -2.18
N GLU A 76 0.86 -12.06 -2.14
CA GLU A 76 -0.07 -11.71 -3.22
C GLU A 76 -0.11 -10.21 -3.52
N ALA A 77 -0.03 -9.35 -2.49
CA ALA A 77 0.01 -7.91 -2.69
C ALA A 77 1.30 -7.46 -3.37
N GLY A 78 2.44 -8.02 -2.97
CA GLY A 78 3.74 -7.73 -3.58
C GLY A 78 3.77 -8.15 -5.05
N GLU A 79 3.26 -9.33 -5.37
CA GLU A 79 3.13 -9.83 -6.75
C GLU A 79 2.25 -8.92 -7.61
N LYS A 80 1.09 -8.48 -7.09
CA LYS A 80 0.19 -7.58 -7.81
C LYS A 80 0.80 -6.21 -8.08
N ILE A 81 1.50 -5.63 -7.10
CA ILE A 81 2.20 -4.34 -7.28
C ILE A 81 3.30 -4.48 -8.33
N LYS A 82 4.09 -5.56 -8.25
CA LYS A 82 5.14 -5.84 -9.24
C LYS A 82 4.57 -6.04 -10.64
N ALA A 83 3.46 -6.77 -10.77
CA ALA A 83 2.77 -6.99 -12.04
C ALA A 83 2.23 -5.68 -12.66
N ALA A 84 1.83 -4.71 -11.84
CA ALA A 84 1.43 -3.39 -12.29
C ALA A 84 2.60 -2.42 -12.59
N GLY A 85 3.85 -2.90 -12.49
CA GLY A 85 5.05 -2.09 -12.73
C GLY A 85 5.48 -1.22 -11.54
N GLY A 86 4.94 -1.50 -10.34
CA GLY A 86 5.29 -0.83 -9.10
C GLY A 86 6.35 -1.56 -8.27
N VAL A 87 6.70 -0.99 -7.12
CA VAL A 87 7.67 -1.56 -6.16
C VAL A 87 7.17 -1.41 -4.72
N THR A 88 7.36 -2.43 -3.91
CA THR A 88 7.14 -2.37 -2.45
C THR A 88 8.43 -2.10 -1.71
N GLN A 89 8.47 -1.04 -0.91
CA GLN A 89 9.58 -0.67 -0.03
C GLN A 89 9.19 -0.96 1.42
N LEU A 90 10.04 -1.70 2.13
CA LEU A 90 9.85 -1.97 3.54
C LEU A 90 10.37 -0.79 4.36
N VAL A 91 9.54 -0.28 5.27
CA VAL A 91 9.85 0.82 6.19
C VAL A 91 9.57 0.41 7.62
N ALA A 92 10.33 0.98 8.56
CA ALA A 92 10.21 0.75 10.00
C ALA A 92 9.28 1.75 10.65
#